data_AF-A0A2S8X3J2-F1
#
_entry.id   AF-A0A2S8X3J2-F1
#
_cell.length_a   1.000
_cell.length_b   1.000
_cell.length_c   1.000
_cell.angle_alpha   90.00
_cell.angle_beta   90.00
_cell.angle_gamma   90.00
#
_symmetry.space_group_name_H-M   'P 1'
#
loop_
_entity.id
_entity.type
_entity.pdbx_description
1 polymer ?
#
loop_
_entity_poly.entity_id
_entity_poly.type
_entity_poly.pdbx_seq_one_letter_code
_entity_poly.pdbx_strand_id
1 'polypeptide(L)'
;MAVAISIVVTGLCSVLLYVALLHKVREHHRYVVGLPSVDDIQTKLKNGFRGFVFCLDVVGYPHCSKWIEPLKQMIEQQGLELLVFDGQIIFSEQMEIAQILKIKKFPCVIAVNTYDQYKEQMFIYQMHIDQDITAIQQFISNKLGVIAS
;
A
#
# COMPACT_ATOMS: atom_id res chain seq x y z
N MET A 1 -46.09 -5.29 -12.62
CA MET A 1 -44.86 -5.88 -13.18
C MET A 1 -43.85 -4.84 -13.66
N ALA A 2 -44.24 -3.85 -14.47
CA ALA A 2 -43.31 -2.83 -15.00
C ALA A 2 -42.53 -2.04 -13.92
N VAL A 3 -43.19 -1.65 -12.82
CA VAL A 3 -42.55 -0.91 -11.72
C VAL A 3 -41.47 -1.73 -11.00
N ALA A 4 -41.69 -3.04 -10.82
CA ALA A 4 -40.71 -3.93 -10.18
C ALA A 4 -39.46 -4.12 -11.05
N ILE A 5 -39.63 -4.25 -12.37
CA ILE A 5 -38.51 -4.32 -13.33
C ILE A 5 -37.74 -2.99 -13.32
N SER A 6 -38.46 -1.86 -13.27
CA SER A 6 -37.83 -0.54 -13.24
C SER A 6 -36.94 -0.36 -12.00
N ILE A 7 -37.38 -0.80 -10.81
CA ILE A 7 -36.58 -0.72 -9.57
C ILE A 7 -35.35 -1.61 -9.64
N VAL A 8 -35.47 -2.82 -10.20
CA VAL A 8 -34.33 -3.73 -10.38
C VAL A 8 -33.31 -3.12 -11.33
N VAL A 9 -33.75 -2.52 -12.44
CA VAL A 9 -32.87 -1.89 -13.43
C VAL A 9 -32.18 -0.64 -12.85
N THR A 10 -32.88 0.26 -12.16
CA THR A 10 -32.22 1.41 -11.51
C THR A 10 -31.28 0.99 -10.40
N GLY A 11 -31.63 -0.05 -9.62
CA GLY A 11 -30.73 -0.64 -8.63
C GLY A 11 -29.43 -1.15 -9.26
N LEU A 12 -29.54 -1.94 -10.33
CA LEU A 12 -28.40 -2.48 -11.06
C LEU A 12 -27.53 -1.37 -11.67
N CYS A 13 -28.15 -0.37 -12.30
CA CYS A 13 -27.43 0.78 -12.85
C CYS A 13 -26.69 1.58 -11.76
N SER A 14 -27.29 1.74 -10.58
CA SER A 14 -26.67 2.44 -9.45
C SER A 14 -25.44 1.69 -8.92
N VAL A 15 -25.54 0.36 -8.82
CA VAL A 15 -24.41 -0.50 -8.41
C VAL A 15 -23.28 -0.46 -9.45
N LEU A 16 -23.62 -0.56 -10.74
CA LEU A 16 -22.63 -0.49 -11.82
C LEU A 16 -21.94 0.89 -11.87
N LEU A 17 -22.69 1.98 -11.70
CA LEU A 17 -22.14 3.33 -11.59
C LEU A 17 -21.20 3.45 -10.39
N TYR A 18 -21.58 2.88 -9.25
CA TYR A 18 -20.74 2.87 -8.05
C TYR A 18 -19.42 2.13 -8.29
N VAL A 19 -19.47 0.94 -8.89
CA VAL A 19 -18.28 0.16 -9.24
C VAL A 19 -17.39 0.91 -10.25
N ALA A 20 -17.97 1.50 -11.28
CA ALA A 20 -17.23 2.29 -12.28
C ALA A 20 -16.58 3.52 -11.66
N LEU A 21 -17.27 4.20 -10.74
CA LEU A 21 -16.75 5.36 -10.02
C LEU A 21 -15.60 4.97 -9.09
N LEU A 22 -15.72 3.85 -8.37
CA LEU A 22 -14.63 3.29 -7.56
C LEU A 22 -13.40 2.96 -8.41
N HIS A 23 -13.59 2.31 -9.57
CA HIS A 23 -12.51 2.04 -10.51
C HIS A 23 -11.81 3.32 -10.97
N LYS A 24 -12.57 4.35 -11.35
CA LYS A 24 -12.01 5.63 -11.81
C LYS A 24 -11.25 6.36 -10.70
N VAL A 25 -11.76 6.34 -9.47
CA VAL A 25 -11.08 6.91 -8.30
C VAL A 25 -9.76 6.19 -8.04
N ARG A 26 -9.77 4.85 -8.12
CA ARG A 26 -8.57 4.01 -7.94
C ARG A 26 -7.51 4.27 -9.02
N GLU A 27 -7.90 4.36 -10.29
CA GLU A 27 -6.99 4.71 -11.39
C GLU A 27 -6.42 6.12 -11.23
N HIS A 28 -7.26 7.09 -10.89
CA HIS A 28 -6.83 8.47 -10.68
C HIS A 28 -5.83 8.55 -9.51
N HIS A 29 -6.08 7.82 -8.41
CA HIS A 29 -5.18 7.81 -7.26
C HIS A 29 -3.86 7.09 -7.56
N ARG A 30 -3.89 6.03 -8.38
CA ARG A 30 -2.68 5.37 -8.89
C ARG A 30 -1.80 6.34 -9.66
N TYR A 31 -2.42 7.19 -10.50
CA TYR A 31 -1.72 8.20 -11.28
C TYR A 31 -1.16 9.35 -10.41
N VAL A 32 -1.96 9.87 -9.47
CA VAL A 32 -1.56 11.00 -8.61
C VAL A 32 -0.41 10.62 -7.66
N VAL A 33 -0.37 9.38 -7.19
CA VAL A 33 0.66 8.91 -6.25
C VAL A 33 1.84 8.24 -6.96
N GLY A 34 1.79 8.08 -8.29
CA GLY A 34 2.85 7.45 -9.07
C GLY A 34 3.15 6.03 -8.60
N LEU A 35 2.10 5.25 -8.31
CA LEU A 35 2.27 3.90 -7.76
C LEU A 35 2.93 2.98 -8.80
N PRO A 36 4.02 2.27 -8.46
CA PRO A 36 4.66 1.29 -9.34
C PRO A 36 3.70 0.18 -9.75
N SER A 37 4.00 -0.49 -10.87
CA SER A 37 3.24 -1.67 -11.26
C SER A 37 3.44 -2.80 -10.25
N VAL A 38 2.48 -3.73 -10.25
CA VAL A 38 2.53 -4.89 -9.35
C VAL A 38 3.76 -5.75 -9.66
N ASP A 39 4.09 -5.92 -10.95
CA ASP A 39 5.26 -6.66 -11.41
C ASP A 39 6.58 -5.99 -10.98
N ASP A 40 6.64 -4.65 -10.97
CA ASP A 40 7.81 -3.91 -10.49
C ASP A 40 8.02 -4.11 -9.00
N ILE A 41 6.94 -4.11 -8.21
CA ILE A 41 6.98 -4.35 -6.76
C ILE A 41 7.49 -5.76 -6.49
N GLN A 42 6.94 -6.77 -7.17
CA GLN A 42 7.35 -8.16 -7.00
C GLN A 42 8.82 -8.36 -7.36
N THR A 43 9.25 -7.78 -8.49
CA THR A 43 10.64 -7.85 -8.96
C THR A 43 11.58 -7.20 -7.96
N LYS A 44 11.25 -6.01 -7.44
CA LYS A 44 12.06 -5.34 -6.41
C LYS A 44 12.16 -6.16 -5.14
N LEU A 45 11.05 -6.69 -4.63
CA LEU A 45 11.05 -7.50 -3.41
C LEU A 45 11.89 -8.78 -3.56
N LYS A 46 11.86 -9.43 -4.73
CA LYS A 46 12.64 -10.64 -5.03
C LYS A 46 14.13 -10.34 -5.23
N ASN A 47 14.48 -9.17 -5.77
CA ASN A 47 15.86 -8.78 -6.06
C ASN A 47 16.60 -8.12 -4.89
N GLY A 48 16.09 -8.25 -3.66
CA GLY A 48 16.75 -7.71 -2.47
C GLY A 48 16.37 -6.26 -2.15
N PHE A 49 15.07 -5.99 -1.97
CA PHE A 49 14.59 -4.68 -1.56
C PHE A 49 14.92 -4.35 -0.10
N ARG A 50 15.57 -3.20 0.12
CA ARG A 50 15.80 -2.61 1.43
C ARG A 50 15.19 -1.23 1.51
N GLY A 51 14.24 -1.06 2.42
CA GLY A 51 13.51 0.19 2.53
C GLY A 51 12.17 0.03 3.23
N PHE A 52 11.25 0.90 2.91
CA PHE A 52 9.90 0.88 3.45
C PHE A 52 8.87 0.58 2.36
N VAL A 53 7.81 -0.09 2.78
CA VAL A 53 6.64 -0.38 1.94
C VAL A 53 5.41 0.19 2.62
N PHE A 54 4.73 1.09 1.93
CA PHE A 54 3.47 1.68 2.37
C PHE A 54 2.35 0.99 1.62
N CYS A 55 1.58 0.22 2.37
CA CYS A 55 0.38 -0.39 1.85
C CYS A 55 -0.84 0.37 2.36
N LEU A 56 -1.50 1.08 1.47
CA LEU A 56 -2.58 2.00 1.82
C LEU A 56 -3.93 1.40 1.50
N ASP A 57 -4.94 1.72 2.29
CA ASP A 57 -6.35 1.51 1.93
C ASP A 57 -6.95 2.88 1.67
N VAL A 58 -6.88 3.30 0.41
CA VAL A 58 -7.28 4.65 0.00
C VAL A 58 -8.78 4.86 0.14
N VAL A 59 -9.57 3.80 -0.04
CA VAL A 59 -11.04 3.85 0.04
C VAL A 59 -11.48 3.91 1.50
N GLY A 60 -10.92 3.06 2.37
CA GLY A 60 -11.26 3.04 3.79
C GLY A 60 -10.64 4.21 4.57
N TYR A 61 -9.47 4.69 4.15
CA TYR A 61 -8.67 5.66 4.89
C TYR A 61 -8.13 6.77 3.97
N PRO A 62 -9.01 7.65 3.45
CA PRO A 62 -8.64 8.69 2.48
C PRO A 62 -7.59 9.67 3.00
N HIS A 63 -7.48 9.82 4.32
CA HIS A 63 -6.47 10.68 4.97
C HIS A 63 -5.04 10.18 4.81
N CYS A 64 -4.82 8.88 4.60
CA CYS A 64 -3.48 8.29 4.46
C CYS A 64 -2.73 8.86 3.25
N SER A 65 -3.44 9.28 2.22
CA SER A 65 -2.88 9.91 1.02
C SER A 65 -2.04 11.15 1.34
N LYS A 66 -2.44 11.94 2.36
CA LYS A 66 -1.75 13.16 2.78
C LYS A 66 -0.43 12.89 3.47
N TRP A 67 -0.22 11.68 3.98
CA TRP A 67 0.99 11.30 4.71
C TRP A 67 2.07 10.73 3.80
N ILE A 68 1.73 10.35 2.57
CA ILE A 68 2.67 9.75 1.62
C ILE A 68 3.82 10.69 1.34
N GLU A 69 3.53 11.92 0.94
CA GLU A 69 4.56 12.86 0.49
C GLU A 69 5.53 13.26 1.62
N PRO A 70 5.07 13.66 2.84
CA PRO A 70 5.98 13.96 3.94
C PRO A 70 6.84 12.76 4.35
N LEU A 71 6.27 11.56 4.38
CA LEU A 71 6.99 10.36 4.80
C LEU A 71 7.97 9.88 3.72
N LYS A 72 7.59 10.02 2.44
CA LYS A 72 8.47 9.77 1.29
C LYS A 72 9.71 10.63 1.36
N GLN A 73 9.55 11.94 1.53
CA GLN A 73 10.67 12.87 1.65
C GLN A 73 11.59 12.50 2.81
N MET A 74 11.03 12.14 3.97
CA MET A 74 11.81 11.73 5.14
C MET A 74 12.63 10.45 4.89
N ILE A 75 12.08 9.47 4.16
CA ILE A 75 12.76 8.20 3.85
C ILE A 75 13.83 8.41 2.77
N GLU A 76 13.50 9.14 1.70
CA GLU A 76 14.41 9.43 0.59
C GLU A 76 15.60 10.31 1.02
N GLN A 77 15.39 11.23 1.96
CA GLN A 77 16.47 12.02 2.59
C GLN A 77 17.53 11.16 3.28
N GLN A 78 17.18 9.93 3.68
CA GLN A 78 18.09 8.98 4.32
C GLN A 78 18.67 7.97 3.32
N GLY A 79 18.44 8.16 2.02
CA GLY A 79 18.94 7.29 0.96
C GLY A 79 18.29 5.90 0.93
N LEU A 80 17.12 5.74 1.57
CA LEU A 80 16.35 4.51 1.49
C LEU A 80 15.25 4.61 0.44
N GLU A 81 14.87 3.45 -0.11
CA GLU A 81 13.75 3.37 -1.03
C GLU A 81 12.42 3.28 -0.30
N LEU A 82 11.40 3.94 -0.87
CA LEU A 82 10.00 3.78 -0.48
C LEU A 82 9.21 3.18 -1.64
N LEU A 83 8.53 2.06 -1.38
CA LEU A 83 7.49 1.54 -2.24
C LEU A 83 6.13 1.92 -1.67
N VAL A 84 5.25 2.44 -2.50
CA VAL A 84 3.88 2.75 -2.13
C VAL A 84 2.95 1.96 -3.04
N PHE A 85 1.95 1.30 -2.49
CA PHE A 85 0.90 0.68 -3.27
C PHE A 85 -0.42 0.64 -2.49
N ASP A 86 -1.50 0.44 -3.24
CA ASP A 86 -2.84 0.28 -2.68
C ASP A 86 -3.10 -1.20 -2.38
N GLY A 87 -3.41 -1.48 -1.11
CA GLY A 87 -3.61 -2.82 -0.58
C GLY A 87 -4.79 -3.56 -1.19
N GLN A 88 -5.82 -2.84 -1.62
CA GLN A 88 -6.94 -3.46 -2.34
C GLN A 88 -6.50 -4.03 -3.68
N ILE A 89 -5.53 -3.38 -4.35
CA ILE A 89 -4.96 -3.84 -5.63
C ILE A 89 -4.17 -5.11 -5.43
N ILE A 90 -3.27 -5.09 -4.46
CA ILE A 90 -2.40 -6.23 -4.18
C ILE A 90 -3.21 -7.44 -3.74
N PHE A 91 -4.24 -7.27 -2.91
CA PHE A 91 -5.08 -8.40 -2.49
C PHE A 91 -5.93 -8.96 -3.64
N SER A 92 -6.37 -8.11 -4.57
CA SER A 92 -7.19 -8.55 -5.71
C SER A 92 -6.37 -9.17 -6.86
N GLU A 93 -5.13 -8.70 -7.07
CA GLU A 93 -4.35 -9.03 -8.28
C GLU A 93 -3.11 -9.89 -7.99
N GLN A 94 -2.47 -9.78 -6.82
CA GLN A 94 -1.27 -10.57 -6.47
C GLN A 94 -1.16 -10.86 -4.96
N MET A 95 -1.85 -11.91 -4.50
CA MET A 95 -1.73 -12.41 -3.11
C MET A 95 -0.29 -12.77 -2.71
N GLU A 96 0.58 -13.13 -3.67
CA GLU A 96 1.98 -13.48 -3.40
C GLU A 96 2.75 -12.33 -2.73
N ILE A 97 2.52 -11.08 -3.14
CA ILE A 97 3.16 -9.91 -2.52
C ILE A 97 2.69 -9.75 -1.07
N ALA A 98 1.40 -9.93 -0.79
CA ALA A 98 0.86 -9.86 0.57
C ALA A 98 1.46 -10.96 1.47
N GLN A 99 1.70 -12.15 0.91
CA GLN A 99 2.35 -13.26 1.61
C GLN A 99 3.83 -12.97 1.89
N ILE A 100 4.58 -12.50 0.89
CA ILE A 100 5.99 -12.10 1.01
C ILE A 100 6.13 -11.06 2.12
N LEU A 101 5.29 -10.03 2.10
CA LEU A 101 5.29 -8.94 3.07
C LEU A 101 4.58 -9.26 4.40
N LYS A 102 4.07 -10.49 4.57
CA LYS A 102 3.32 -10.97 5.75
C LYS A 102 2.24 -9.99 6.22
N ILE A 103 1.53 -9.36 5.28
CA ILE A 103 0.59 -8.30 5.58
C ILE A 103 -0.65 -8.88 6.28
N LYS A 104 -0.93 -8.41 7.51
CA LYS A 104 -2.11 -8.86 8.28
C LYS A 104 -3.29 -7.90 8.25
N LYS A 105 -3.03 -6.59 8.11
CA LYS A 105 -4.03 -5.52 8.16
C LYS A 105 -3.61 -4.37 7.25
N PHE A 106 -4.61 -3.65 6.73
CA PHE A 106 -4.45 -2.40 5.99
C PHE A 106 -5.21 -1.28 6.69
N PRO A 107 -4.78 -0.02 6.55
CA PRO A 107 -3.51 0.44 5.95
C PRO A 107 -2.31 0.11 6.86
N CYS A 108 -1.12 -0.08 6.30
CA CYS A 108 0.09 -0.38 7.07
C CYS A 108 1.40 0.12 6.45
N VAL A 109 2.37 0.43 7.31
CA VAL A 109 3.78 0.65 6.94
C VAL A 109 4.58 -0.58 7.30
N ILE A 110 5.46 -1.00 6.38
CA ILE A 110 6.31 -2.18 6.54
C ILE A 110 7.76 -1.76 6.32
N ALA A 111 8.64 -2.04 7.29
CA ALA A 111 10.08 -1.94 7.08
C ALA A 111 10.58 -3.29 6.55
N VAL A 112 11.27 -3.26 5.41
CA VAL A 112 11.84 -4.45 4.75
C VAL A 112 13.35 -4.33 4.75
N ASN A 113 14.00 -5.37 5.28
CA ASN A 113 15.44 -5.54 5.16
C ASN A 113 15.76 -6.95 4.68
N THR A 114 16.20 -7.06 3.43
CA THR A 114 16.76 -8.28 2.86
C THR A 114 18.29 -8.19 2.93
N TYR A 115 18.89 -8.90 3.88
CA TYR A 115 20.35 -9.10 3.91
C TYR A 115 20.71 -10.24 2.94
N ASP A 116 21.59 -9.96 1.97
CA ASP A 116 22.21 -10.97 1.09
C ASP A 116 23.57 -11.36 1.72
N GLN A 117 24.04 -12.61 1.84
CA GLN A 117 24.18 -13.63 0.80
C GLN A 117 24.06 -15.08 1.31
N TYR A 118 23.66 -15.32 2.56
CA TYR A 118 23.67 -16.67 3.16
C TYR A 118 22.51 -16.99 4.11
N LYS A 119 21.58 -16.05 4.33
CA LYS A 119 20.40 -16.28 5.17
C LYS A 119 19.20 -15.57 4.55
N GLU A 120 18.26 -16.36 4.06
CA GLU A 120 16.93 -15.98 3.55
C GLU A 120 16.02 -15.37 4.64
N GLN A 121 16.53 -14.45 5.47
CA GLN A 121 15.74 -13.86 6.54
C GLN A 121 15.33 -12.45 6.14
N MET A 122 14.21 -12.36 5.43
CA MET A 122 13.48 -11.11 5.24
C MET A 122 12.90 -10.66 6.59
N PHE A 123 13.43 -9.57 7.14
CA PHE A 123 12.88 -8.96 8.34
C PHE A 123 11.76 -7.99 7.95
N ILE A 124 10.58 -8.26 8.50
CA ILE A 124 9.35 -7.52 8.20
C ILE A 124 8.81 -6.99 9.52
N TYR A 125 8.85 -5.67 9.67
CA TYR A 125 8.19 -4.99 10.78
C TYR A 125 6.99 -4.25 10.23
N GLN A 126 5.79 -4.51 10.76
CA GLN A 126 4.55 -3.90 10.30
C GLN A 126 3.94 -3.01 11.40
N MET A 127 3.50 -1.81 11.03
CA MET A 127 2.67 -0.93 11.84
C MET A 127 1.36 -0.65 11.10
N HIS A 128 0.23 -0.81 11.79
CA HIS A 128 -1.08 -0.42 11.26
C HIS A 128 -1.23 1.11 11.28
N ILE A 129 -1.81 1.68 10.22
CA ILE A 129 -2.00 3.11 10.04
C ILE A 129 -3.42 3.48 10.50
N ASP A 130 -3.68 3.34 11.80
CA ASP A 130 -4.83 3.95 12.48
C ASP A 130 -4.42 5.08 13.43
N GLN A 131 -3.11 5.37 13.50
CA GLN A 131 -2.50 6.27 14.47
C GLN A 131 -2.07 7.58 13.81
N ASP A 132 -1.77 8.56 14.66
CA ASP A 132 -1.21 9.86 14.27
C ASP A 132 0.08 9.69 13.44
N ILE A 133 0.33 10.64 12.53
CA ILE A 133 1.52 10.69 11.66
C ILE A 133 2.81 10.64 12.49
N THR A 134 2.80 11.20 13.70
CA THR A 134 3.92 11.16 14.65
C THR A 134 4.36 9.74 14.99
N ALA A 135 3.40 8.82 15.20
CA ALA A 135 3.71 7.43 15.52
C ALA A 135 4.35 6.71 14.33
N ILE A 136 3.91 7.03 13.11
CA ILE A 136 4.49 6.51 11.87
C ILE A 136 5.92 7.02 11.69
N GLN A 137 6.16 8.32 11.94
CA GLN A 137 7.49 8.92 11.88
C GLN A 137 8.45 8.30 12.90
N GLN A 138 7.97 8.05 14.13
CA GLN A 138 8.75 7.35 15.16
C GLN A 138 9.06 5.91 14.75
N PHE A 139 8.09 5.18 14.21
CA PHE A 139 8.31 3.83 13.71
C PHE A 139 9.39 3.81 12.63
N ILE A 140 9.29 4.70 11.64
CA ILE A 140 10.27 4.81 10.56
C ILE A 140 11.63 5.17 11.13
N SER A 141 11.74 6.20 11.99
CA SER A 141 13.00 6.62 12.62
C SER A 141 13.67 5.50 13.43
N ASN A 142 12.88 4.75 14.21
CA ASN A 142 13.39 3.62 14.99
C ASN A 142 13.89 2.48 14.10
N LYS A 143 13.21 2.22 12.98
CA LYS A 143 13.61 1.15 12.06
C LYS A 143 14.73 1.57 11.13
N LEU A 144 14.83 2.84 10.77
CA LEU A 144 15.99 3.41 10.09
C LEU A 144 17.27 3.21 10.92
N GLY A 145 17.23 3.47 12.23
CA GLY A 145 18.36 3.22 13.12
C GLY A 145 18.79 1.76 13.21
N VAL A 146 17.84 0.82 13.07
CA VAL A 146 18.12 -0.63 13.00
C VAL A 146 18.61 -1.06 11.62
N ILE A 147 18.20 -0.35 10.56
CA ILE A 147 18.63 -0.65 9.19
C ILE A 147 20.02 -0.06 8.94
N ALA A 148 20.39 1.08 9.52
CA ALA A 148 21.67 1.76 9.29
C ALA A 148 22.87 1.18 10.07
N SER A 149 22.63 0.34 11.08
CA SER A 149 23.64 -0.39 11.88
C SER A 149 23.97 -1.76 11.29
#